data_AF-A0A521NMA9-F1
#
_entry.id   AF-A0A521NMA9-F1
#
_cell.length_a   1.000
_cell.length_b   1.000
_cell.length_c   1.000
_cell.angle_alpha   90.00
_cell.angle_beta   90.00
_cell.angle_gamma   90.00
#
_symmetry.space_group_name_H-M   'P 1'
#
loop_
_entity.id
_entity.type
_entity.pdbx_description
1 polymer ?
#
loop_
_entity_poly.entity_id
_entity_poly.type
_entity_poly.pdbx_seq_one_letter_code
_entity_poly.pdbx_strand_id
1 'polypeptide(L)'
;MMAAPGPAASAALQPLREATRELHHALDSRLRIGGEDATLADYAEHLRALRPWLGAVRSALAASGVAALEAVSRQLALRLEALELDLRDLRDLRDAPAARPATPPALPDSAALAAQATDPGFAWGLAYVVEGSRLGGSVMHRRLAPRLAPHPMRYFAPVGAEDGTPAHWRHFVAQLGEALRDTAAMQSAQRGAVAGFEALMPCFGLAREGGTAPSPSRAASLHAG
;
A
#
# COMPACT_ATOMS: atom_id res chain seq x y z
N MET A 1 7.67 -15.45 19.62
CA MET A 1 6.66 -14.83 20.52
C MET A 1 6.80 -13.32 20.38
N MET A 2 5.77 -12.62 19.90
CA MET A 2 5.85 -11.17 19.68
C MET A 2 5.69 -10.45 21.02
N ALA A 3 6.66 -9.61 21.41
CA ALA A 3 6.48 -8.70 22.54
C ALA A 3 5.41 -7.67 22.17
N ALA A 4 4.45 -7.45 23.08
CA ALA A 4 3.36 -6.52 22.86
C ALA A 4 3.90 -5.08 22.70
N PRO A 5 3.32 -4.27 21.80
CA PRO A 5 3.64 -2.85 21.74
C PRO A 5 3.36 -2.17 23.10
N GLY A 6 4.14 -1.14 23.43
CA GLY A 6 3.86 -0.30 24.60
C GLY A 6 2.46 0.35 24.54
N PRO A 7 1.93 0.84 25.67
CA PRO A 7 0.55 1.33 25.77
C PRO A 7 0.20 2.45 24.77
N ALA A 8 1.09 3.43 24.55
CA ALA A 8 0.90 4.49 23.55
C ALA A 8 0.85 3.95 22.10
N ALA A 9 1.72 3.00 21.80
CA ALA A 9 1.77 2.30 20.53
C ALA A 9 0.51 1.46 20.25
N SER A 10 -0.01 0.77 21.26
CA SER A 10 -1.28 0.03 21.16
C SER A 10 -2.47 0.97 20.96
N ALA A 11 -2.50 2.11 21.68
CA ALA A 11 -3.55 3.11 21.57
C ALA A 11 -3.59 3.77 20.19
N ALA A 12 -2.44 3.95 19.52
CA ALA A 12 -2.39 4.50 18.18
C ALA A 12 -2.79 3.49 17.08
N LEU A 13 -2.47 2.20 17.26
CA LEU A 13 -2.73 1.17 16.24
C LEU A 13 -4.20 0.81 16.08
N GLN A 14 -4.96 0.75 17.17
CA GLN A 14 -6.35 0.28 17.12
C GLN A 14 -7.25 1.18 16.24
N PRO A 15 -7.25 2.52 16.39
CA PRO A 15 -8.08 3.39 15.56
C PRO A 15 -7.72 3.34 14.06
N LEU A 16 -6.44 3.15 13.73
CA LEU A 16 -5.99 3.00 12.34
C LEU A 16 -6.43 1.66 11.73
N ARG A 17 -6.32 0.57 12.50
CA ARG A 17 -6.84 -0.75 12.10
C ARG A 17 -8.33 -0.70 11.85
N GLU A 18 -9.08 -0.08 12.74
CA GLU A 18 -10.53 0.05 12.61
C GLU A 18 -10.91 0.86 11.37
N ALA A 19 -10.27 2.02 11.16
CA ALA A 19 -10.52 2.88 10.01
C ALA A 19 -10.21 2.21 8.66
N THR A 20 -9.29 1.25 8.62
CA THR A 20 -8.84 0.60 7.37
C THR A 20 -9.30 -0.84 7.22
N ARG A 21 -10.03 -1.42 8.19
CA ARG A 21 -10.40 -2.84 8.24
C ARG A 21 -11.11 -3.32 6.98
N GLU A 22 -12.15 -2.60 6.56
CA GLU A 22 -12.94 -2.97 5.39
C GLU A 22 -12.15 -2.83 4.08
N LEU A 23 -11.36 -1.76 3.95
CA LEU A 23 -10.51 -1.52 2.79
C LEU A 23 -9.42 -2.59 2.65
N HIS A 24 -8.78 -2.95 3.77
CA HIS A 24 -7.81 -4.03 3.83
C HIS A 24 -8.44 -5.36 3.42
N HIS A 25 -9.59 -5.72 3.99
CA HIS A 25 -10.28 -6.97 3.65
C HIS A 25 -10.71 -7.01 2.18
N ALA A 26 -11.26 -5.92 1.66
CA ALA A 26 -11.67 -5.81 0.26
C ALA A 26 -10.50 -5.92 -0.73
N LEU A 27 -9.34 -5.37 -0.37
CA LEU A 27 -8.11 -5.52 -1.16
C LEU A 27 -7.59 -6.96 -1.09
N ASP A 28 -7.34 -7.47 0.13
CA ASP A 28 -6.68 -8.76 0.38
C ASP A 28 -7.43 -9.93 -0.28
N SER A 29 -8.76 -9.95 -0.16
CA SER A 29 -9.62 -10.99 -0.75
C SER A 29 -9.57 -11.07 -2.28
N ARG A 30 -9.04 -10.03 -2.96
CA ARG A 30 -8.97 -9.95 -4.43
C ARG A 30 -7.54 -10.09 -4.96
N LEU A 31 -6.53 -10.16 -4.10
CA LEU A 31 -5.15 -10.29 -4.51
C LEU A 31 -4.86 -11.72 -4.98
N ARG A 32 -4.61 -11.89 -6.29
CA ARG A 32 -4.22 -13.18 -6.90
C ARG A 32 -2.96 -13.78 -6.26
N ILE A 33 -2.00 -12.93 -5.91
CA ILE A 33 -0.77 -13.35 -5.21
C ILE A 33 -1.05 -13.99 -3.83
N GLY A 34 -2.24 -13.75 -3.27
CA GLY A 34 -2.75 -14.32 -2.04
C GLY A 34 -3.26 -15.76 -2.17
N GLY A 35 -3.55 -16.24 -3.39
CA GLY A 35 -4.05 -17.59 -3.65
C GLY A 35 -3.05 -18.71 -3.36
N GLU A 36 -3.56 -19.94 -3.17
CA GLU A 36 -2.74 -21.13 -2.91
C GLU A 36 -1.84 -21.48 -4.10
N ASP A 37 -2.29 -21.24 -5.33
CA ASP A 37 -1.58 -21.57 -6.57
C ASP A 37 -0.87 -20.36 -7.21
N ALA A 38 -0.57 -19.32 -6.42
CA ALA A 38 0.05 -18.10 -6.93
C ALA A 38 1.37 -18.38 -7.67
N THR A 39 1.51 -17.79 -8.86
CA THR A 39 2.63 -18.00 -9.78
C THR A 39 3.57 -16.80 -9.87
N LEU A 40 4.70 -16.95 -10.58
CA LEU A 40 5.56 -15.82 -10.95
C LEU A 40 4.83 -14.76 -11.81
N ALA A 41 3.82 -15.15 -12.58
CA ALA A 41 3.02 -14.20 -13.35
C ALA A 41 2.13 -13.35 -12.42
N ASP A 42 1.49 -13.97 -11.43
CA ASP A 42 0.69 -13.24 -10.42
C ASP A 42 1.59 -12.33 -9.57
N TYR A 43 2.81 -12.76 -9.26
CA TYR A 43 3.80 -11.93 -8.58
C TYR A 43 4.19 -10.71 -9.44
N ALA A 44 4.49 -10.91 -10.72
CA ALA A 44 4.80 -9.82 -11.64
C ALA A 44 3.64 -8.83 -11.79
N GLU A 45 2.39 -9.32 -11.87
CA GLU A 45 1.19 -8.48 -11.91
C GLU A 45 1.06 -7.64 -10.63
N HIS A 46 1.26 -8.28 -9.47
CA HIS A 46 1.23 -7.61 -8.17
C HIS A 46 2.27 -6.49 -8.06
N LEU A 47 3.52 -6.74 -8.48
CA LEU A 47 4.58 -5.72 -8.49
C LEU A 47 4.25 -4.55 -9.43
N ARG A 48 3.71 -4.83 -10.63
CA ARG A 48 3.32 -3.78 -11.58
C ARG A 48 2.19 -2.91 -11.04
N ALA A 49 1.22 -3.51 -10.36
CA ALA A 49 0.13 -2.77 -9.71
C ALA A 49 0.66 -1.91 -8.55
N LEU A 50 1.56 -2.44 -7.71
CA LEU A 50 2.09 -1.69 -6.56
C LEU A 50 3.01 -0.53 -6.93
N ARG A 51 3.81 -0.68 -7.98
CA ARG A 51 4.86 0.28 -8.35
C ARG A 51 4.41 1.74 -8.35
N PRO A 52 3.33 2.16 -9.07
CA PRO A 52 2.93 3.56 -9.10
C PRO A 52 2.49 4.07 -7.72
N TRP A 53 1.79 3.25 -6.94
CA TRP A 53 1.36 3.59 -5.58
C TRP A 53 2.55 3.79 -4.63
N LEU A 54 3.51 2.86 -4.63
CA LEU A 54 4.73 2.98 -3.82
C LEU A 54 5.51 4.26 -4.18
N GLY A 55 5.58 4.60 -5.48
CA GLY A 55 6.21 5.83 -5.94
C GLY A 55 5.50 7.09 -5.42
N ALA A 56 4.18 7.13 -5.50
CA ALA A 56 3.37 8.25 -5.02
C ALA A 56 3.50 8.46 -3.51
N VAL A 57 3.36 7.39 -2.72
CA VAL A 57 3.51 7.46 -1.26
C VAL A 57 4.94 7.86 -0.87
N ARG A 58 5.96 7.33 -1.56
CA ARG A 58 7.36 7.72 -1.31
C ARG A 58 7.56 9.24 -1.43
N SER A 59 7.07 9.82 -2.53
CA SER A 59 7.19 11.25 -2.79
C SER A 59 6.42 12.07 -1.74
N ALA A 60 5.22 11.63 -1.38
CA ALA A 60 4.42 12.28 -0.33
C ALA A 60 5.13 12.27 1.03
N LEU A 61 5.70 11.13 1.44
CA LEU A 61 6.45 11.02 2.69
C LEU A 61 7.74 11.86 2.69
N ALA A 62 8.45 11.91 1.56
CA ALA A 62 9.64 12.76 1.41
C ALA A 62 9.31 14.26 1.52
N ALA A 63 8.12 14.67 1.06
CA ALA A 63 7.67 16.05 1.10
C ALA A 63 7.01 16.46 2.44
N SER A 64 6.85 15.52 3.39
CA SER A 64 6.14 15.76 4.66
C SER A 64 6.86 16.71 5.63
N GLY A 65 8.17 16.89 5.47
CA GLY A 65 9.01 17.66 6.41
C GLY A 65 9.23 16.97 7.78
N VAL A 66 8.81 15.71 7.92
CA VAL A 66 9.00 14.92 9.15
C VAL A 66 10.17 13.95 8.96
N ALA A 67 11.27 14.16 9.70
CA ALA A 67 12.51 13.38 9.55
C ALA A 67 12.32 11.86 9.64
N ALA A 68 11.44 11.38 10.53
CA ALA A 68 11.11 9.96 10.64
C ALA A 68 10.43 9.41 9.37
N LEU A 69 9.56 10.20 8.74
CA LEU A 69 8.85 9.81 7.52
C LEU A 69 9.75 9.91 6.28
N GLU A 70 10.70 10.83 6.26
CA GLU A 70 11.76 10.84 5.25
C GLU A 70 12.61 9.57 5.32
N ALA A 71 12.87 9.04 6.52
CA ALA A 71 13.55 7.76 6.68
C ALA A 71 12.74 6.59 6.10
N VAL A 72 11.42 6.56 6.35
CA VAL A 72 10.51 5.60 5.72
C VAL A 72 10.54 5.74 4.19
N SER A 73 10.56 6.98 3.68
CA SER A 73 10.67 7.25 2.24
C SER A 73 11.97 6.69 1.62
N ARG A 74 13.11 6.87 2.29
CA ARG A 74 14.39 6.29 1.85
C ARG A 74 14.35 4.76 1.82
N GLN A 75 13.77 4.14 2.85
CA GLN A 75 13.60 2.68 2.86
C GLN A 75 12.65 2.19 1.77
N LEU A 76 11.61 2.97 1.45
CA LEU A 76 10.70 2.66 0.35
C LEU A 76 11.40 2.75 -1.01
N ALA A 77 12.39 3.63 -1.16
CA ALA A 77 13.24 3.67 -2.35
C ALA A 77 14.00 2.35 -2.57
N LEU A 78 14.61 1.79 -1.51
CA LEU A 78 15.29 0.48 -1.59
C LEU A 78 14.32 -0.64 -1.97
N ARG A 79 13.10 -0.63 -1.44
CA ARG A 79 12.05 -1.59 -1.81
C ARG A 79 11.62 -1.44 -3.27
N LEU A 80 11.53 -0.21 -3.78
CA LEU A 80 11.24 0.06 -5.19
C LEU A 80 12.38 -0.44 -6.09
N GLU A 81 13.63 -0.27 -5.69
CA GLU A 81 14.78 -0.81 -6.44
C GLU A 81 14.74 -2.35 -6.50
N ALA A 82 14.45 -3.02 -5.38
CA ALA A 82 14.25 -4.46 -5.32
C ALA A 82 13.10 -4.93 -6.23
N LEU A 83 11.98 -4.19 -6.24
CA LEU A 83 10.85 -4.43 -7.12
C LEU A 83 11.25 -4.32 -8.60
N GLU A 84 12.03 -3.31 -8.97
CA GLU A 84 12.49 -3.13 -10.35
C GLU A 84 13.46 -4.22 -10.80
N LEU A 85 14.31 -4.73 -9.90
CA LEU A 85 15.18 -5.87 -10.17
C LEU A 85 14.36 -7.14 -10.45
N ASP A 86 13.37 -7.44 -9.61
CA ASP A 86 12.49 -8.60 -9.82
C ASP A 86 11.68 -8.46 -11.12
N LEU A 87 11.13 -7.28 -11.42
CA LEU A 87 10.42 -7.04 -12.67
C LEU A 87 11.32 -7.17 -13.92
N ARG A 88 12.63 -6.96 -13.79
CA ARG A 88 13.60 -7.17 -14.86
C ARG A 88 13.85 -8.66 -15.07
N ASP A 89 14.19 -9.39 -14.01
CA ASP A 89 14.40 -10.83 -14.06
C ASP A 89 13.16 -11.57 -14.64
N LEU A 90 11.95 -11.12 -14.27
CA LEU A 90 10.68 -11.69 -14.77
C LEU A 90 10.38 -11.37 -16.24
N ARG A 91 10.98 -10.32 -16.82
CA ARG A 91 10.89 -10.06 -18.26
C ARG A 91 11.83 -11.00 -19.02
N ASP A 92 13.03 -11.19 -18.51
CA ASP A 92 14.06 -12.02 -19.14
C ASP A 92 13.70 -13.51 -19.10
N LEU A 93 12.91 -13.94 -18.11
CA LEU A 93 12.35 -15.30 -18.04
C LEU A 93 11.24 -15.59 -19.08
N ARG A 94 10.73 -14.59 -19.82
CA ARG A 94 9.65 -14.78 -20.80
C ARG A 94 10.16 -14.66 -22.25
N ASP A 95 10.35 -15.81 -22.90
CA ASP A 95 10.42 -15.92 -24.38
C ASP A 95 9.02 -15.90 -25.05
N ALA A 96 7.94 -15.63 -24.30
CA ALA A 96 6.57 -15.63 -24.80
C ALA A 96 5.96 -14.21 -24.75
N PRO A 97 5.19 -13.80 -25.79
CA PRO A 97 4.54 -12.50 -25.83
C PRO A 97 3.75 -12.29 -24.55
N ALA A 98 4.08 -11.23 -23.83
CA ALA A 98 3.46 -10.94 -22.56
C ALA A 98 1.95 -10.86 -22.77
N ALA A 99 1.18 -11.73 -22.10
CA ALA A 99 -0.22 -11.47 -21.84
C ALA A 99 -0.28 -10.10 -21.16
N ARG A 100 -0.56 -9.08 -21.97
CA ARG A 100 -0.64 -7.70 -21.54
C ARG A 100 -1.79 -7.67 -20.54
N PRO A 101 -1.64 -7.10 -19.35
CA PRO A 101 -2.78 -6.92 -18.47
C PRO A 101 -3.88 -6.24 -19.29
N ALA A 102 -5.11 -6.79 -19.23
CA ALA A 102 -6.22 -6.33 -20.07
C ALA A 102 -6.47 -4.83 -19.91
N THR A 103 -6.08 -4.27 -18.76
CA THR A 103 -6.13 -2.85 -18.44
C THR A 103 -4.84 -2.44 -17.70
N PRO A 104 -4.17 -1.34 -18.08
CA PRO A 104 -3.05 -0.81 -17.29
C PRO A 104 -3.54 -0.41 -15.88
N PRO A 105 -2.70 -0.51 -14.84
CA PRO A 105 -3.08 -0.10 -13.50
C PRO A 105 -3.44 1.39 -13.52
N ALA A 106 -4.51 1.77 -12.82
CA ALA A 106 -4.83 3.17 -12.63
C ALA A 106 -3.69 3.85 -11.87
N LEU A 107 -3.32 5.06 -12.29
CA LEU A 107 -2.26 5.82 -11.63
C LEU A 107 -2.86 6.62 -10.47
N PRO A 108 -2.24 6.60 -9.28
CA PRO A 108 -2.67 7.43 -8.16
C PRO A 108 -2.41 8.91 -8.47
N ASP A 109 -3.31 9.78 -8.01
CA ASP A 109 -3.08 11.23 -8.04
C ASP A 109 -1.98 11.61 -7.03
N SER A 110 -0.74 11.59 -7.52
CA SER A 110 0.46 11.78 -6.70
C SER A 110 0.57 13.21 -6.18
N ALA A 111 0.04 14.19 -6.92
CA ALA A 111 0.07 15.59 -6.51
C ALA A 111 -0.93 15.84 -5.37
N ALA A 112 -2.15 15.30 -5.49
CA ALA A 112 -3.15 15.39 -4.41
C ALA A 112 -2.69 14.66 -3.14
N LEU A 113 -2.02 13.52 -3.28
CA LEU A 113 -1.49 12.78 -2.13
C LEU A 113 -0.36 13.56 -1.43
N ALA A 114 0.56 14.14 -2.20
CA ALA A 114 1.64 14.95 -1.66
C ALA A 114 1.13 16.25 -0.99
N ALA A 115 0.13 16.91 -1.59
CA ALA A 115 -0.47 18.11 -1.01
C ALA A 115 -1.09 17.82 0.37
N GLN A 116 -1.80 16.70 0.52
CA GLN A 116 -2.38 16.30 1.80
C GLN A 116 -1.34 15.83 2.82
N ALA A 117 -0.24 15.21 2.36
CA ALA A 117 0.86 14.77 3.23
C ALA A 117 1.70 15.91 3.83
N THR A 118 1.38 17.17 3.52
CA THR A 118 1.89 18.33 4.27
C THR A 118 1.34 18.39 5.70
N ASP A 119 0.22 17.72 5.98
CA ASP A 119 -0.24 17.43 7.34
C ASP A 119 0.52 16.22 7.90
N PRO A 120 1.31 16.38 8.99
CA PRO A 120 2.10 15.29 9.57
C PRO A 120 1.27 14.08 9.99
N GLY A 121 0.05 14.29 10.52
CA GLY A 121 -0.82 13.19 10.94
C GLY A 121 -1.23 12.34 9.73
N PHE A 122 -1.65 13.00 8.65
CA PHE A 122 -1.99 12.34 7.39
C PHE A 122 -0.80 11.53 6.84
N ALA A 123 0.40 12.10 6.85
CA ALA A 123 1.61 11.43 6.38
C ALA A 123 1.96 10.18 7.23
N TRP A 124 1.77 10.23 8.55
CA TRP A 124 1.89 9.04 9.42
C TRP A 124 0.87 7.96 9.08
N GLY A 125 -0.35 8.35 8.71
CA GLY A 125 -1.38 7.45 8.18
C GLY A 125 -0.93 6.71 6.91
N LEU A 126 -0.34 7.43 5.95
CA LEU A 126 0.23 6.82 4.74
C LEU A 126 1.37 5.84 5.06
N ALA A 127 2.27 6.25 5.95
CA ALA A 127 3.39 5.41 6.37
C ALA A 127 2.91 4.12 7.04
N TYR A 128 1.84 4.19 7.84
CA TYR A 128 1.21 3.01 8.44
C TYR A 128 0.78 1.98 7.40
N VAL A 129 0.16 2.41 6.29
CA VAL A 129 -0.27 1.49 5.22
C VAL A 129 0.94 0.85 4.51
N VAL A 130 1.99 1.63 4.22
CA VAL A 130 3.21 1.11 3.57
C VAL A 130 3.95 0.12 4.46
N GLU A 131 4.08 0.40 5.76
CA GLU A 131 4.72 -0.51 6.70
C GLU A 131 3.86 -1.76 6.97
N GLY A 132 2.52 -1.61 6.99
CA GLY A 132 1.59 -2.73 7.01
C GLY A 132 1.76 -3.66 5.79
N SER A 133 1.89 -3.09 4.58
CA SER A 133 2.15 -3.89 3.37
C SER A 133 3.47 -4.66 3.42
N ARG A 134 4.49 -4.14 4.14
CA ARG A 134 5.78 -4.83 4.35
C ARG A 134 5.60 -6.08 5.19
N LEU A 135 4.77 -6.01 6.24
CA LEU A 135 4.44 -7.18 7.06
C LEU A 135 3.74 -8.25 6.23
N GLY A 136 2.71 -7.87 5.47
CA GLY A 136 2.01 -8.78 4.55
C GLY A 136 2.97 -9.42 3.53
N GLY A 137 3.84 -8.60 2.93
CA GLY A 137 4.89 -9.07 2.02
C GLY A 137 5.82 -10.11 2.65
N SER A 138 6.21 -9.94 3.92
CA SER A 138 7.06 -10.91 4.62
C SER A 138 6.39 -12.28 4.84
N VAL A 139 5.07 -12.29 5.03
CA VAL A 139 4.26 -13.52 5.10
C VAL A 139 4.21 -14.18 3.72
N MET A 140 3.97 -13.39 2.67
CA MET A 140 3.98 -13.87 1.29
C MET A 140 5.35 -14.43 0.89
N HIS A 141 6.45 -13.76 1.27
CA HIS A 141 7.81 -14.23 1.02
C HIS A 141 8.02 -15.64 1.58
N ARG A 142 7.68 -15.84 2.85
CA ARG A 142 7.85 -17.13 3.54
C ARG A 142 7.08 -18.25 2.84
N ARG A 143 5.87 -17.95 2.35
CA ARG A 143 5.00 -18.91 1.68
C ARG A 143 5.44 -19.21 0.25
N LEU A 144 5.86 -18.20 -0.50
CA LEU A 144 6.04 -18.28 -1.95
C LEU A 144 7.50 -18.48 -2.38
N ALA A 145 8.47 -17.92 -1.67
CA ALA A 145 9.88 -17.96 -2.10
C ALA A 145 10.42 -19.39 -2.32
N PRO A 146 10.12 -20.40 -1.48
CA PRO A 146 10.57 -21.77 -1.74
C PRO A 146 9.95 -22.39 -2.99
N ARG A 147 8.71 -22.01 -3.32
CA ARG A 147 7.93 -22.60 -4.43
C ARG A 147 8.24 -21.94 -5.78
N LEU A 148 8.57 -20.65 -5.74
CA LEU A 148 8.83 -19.84 -6.93
C LEU A 148 10.34 -19.70 -7.22
N ALA A 149 11.17 -20.47 -6.51
CA ALA A 149 12.59 -20.61 -6.81
C ALA A 149 12.81 -21.08 -8.27
N PRO A 150 13.89 -20.63 -8.94
CA PRO A 150 15.02 -19.87 -8.39
C PRO A 150 14.81 -18.34 -8.37
N HIS A 151 13.60 -17.84 -8.65
CA HIS A 151 13.37 -16.39 -8.62
C HIS A 151 13.53 -15.84 -7.18
N PRO A 152 14.28 -14.74 -6.97
CA PRO A 152 14.68 -14.29 -5.64
C PRO A 152 13.59 -13.55 -4.84
N MET A 153 12.55 -13.01 -5.51
CA MET A 153 11.43 -12.30 -4.87
C MET A 153 11.88 -11.18 -3.92
N ARG A 154 12.89 -10.41 -4.32
CA ARG A 154 13.58 -9.39 -3.52
C ARG A 154 12.62 -8.38 -2.90
N TYR A 155 11.54 -7.98 -3.58
CA TYR A 155 10.58 -7.02 -3.05
C TYR A 155 9.89 -7.48 -1.74
N PHE A 156 9.62 -8.78 -1.60
CA PHE A 156 8.99 -9.34 -0.41
C PHE A 156 9.99 -9.73 0.69
N ALA A 157 11.28 -9.80 0.35
CA ALA A 157 12.36 -9.97 1.32
C ALA A 157 12.45 -8.76 2.27
N PRO A 158 13.10 -8.89 3.45
CA PRO A 158 13.22 -7.80 4.43
C PRO A 158 14.21 -6.70 4.01
N VAL A 159 14.03 -6.12 2.82
CA VAL A 159 14.87 -5.05 2.27
C VAL A 159 14.81 -3.81 3.17
N GLY A 160 15.98 -3.35 3.61
CA GLY A 160 16.13 -2.21 4.52
C GLY A 160 15.64 -2.48 5.94
N ALA A 161 15.48 -3.75 6.33
CA ALA A 161 15.12 -4.18 7.68
C ALA A 161 16.08 -5.29 8.15
N GLU A 162 17.33 -4.91 8.42
CA GLU A 162 18.43 -5.84 8.74
C GLU A 162 18.15 -6.70 9.98
N ASP A 163 17.49 -6.11 10.99
CA ASP A 163 17.03 -6.81 12.20
C ASP A 163 15.72 -7.62 11.99
N GLY A 164 15.24 -7.67 10.75
CA GLY A 164 14.02 -8.34 10.33
C GLY A 164 12.75 -7.49 10.43
N THR A 165 11.75 -7.85 9.61
CA THR A 165 10.46 -7.15 9.52
C THR A 165 9.75 -6.96 10.88
N PRO A 166 9.74 -7.95 11.82
CA PRO A 166 9.09 -7.75 13.11
C PRO A 166 9.74 -6.68 13.99
N ALA A 167 11.08 -6.56 13.97
CA ALA A 167 11.79 -5.54 14.74
C ALA A 167 11.54 -4.15 14.15
N HIS A 168 11.64 -4.05 12.83
CA HIS A 168 11.31 -2.83 12.08
C HIS A 168 9.91 -2.32 12.39
N TRP A 169 8.90 -3.21 12.37
CA TRP A 169 7.52 -2.85 12.70
C TRP A 169 7.38 -2.31 14.12
N ARG A 170 8.00 -2.94 15.12
CA ARG A 170 7.95 -2.44 16.51
C ARG A 170 8.55 -1.04 16.63
N HIS A 171 9.67 -0.80 15.96
CA HIS A 171 10.31 0.51 15.96
C HIS A 171 9.44 1.58 15.29
N PHE A 172 8.83 1.26 14.15
CA PHE A 172 7.88 2.15 13.48
C PHE A 172 6.68 2.47 14.38
N VAL A 173 6.06 1.47 14.99
CA VAL A 173 4.88 1.65 15.84
C VAL A 173 5.18 2.48 17.09
N ALA A 174 6.39 2.37 17.65
CA ALA A 174 6.81 3.23 18.76
C ALA A 174 6.82 4.71 18.33
N GLN A 175 7.41 5.02 17.18
CA GLN A 175 7.42 6.40 16.64
C GLN A 175 6.01 6.91 16.30
N LEU A 176 5.17 6.03 15.74
CA LEU A 176 3.77 6.32 15.44
C LEU A 176 2.99 6.71 16.72
N GLY A 177 3.20 5.98 17.82
CA GLY A 177 2.59 6.28 19.12
C GLY A 177 2.99 7.64 19.68
N GLU A 178 4.27 8.02 19.52
CA GLU A 178 4.75 9.34 19.96
C GLU A 178 4.25 10.50 19.08
N ALA A 179 4.04 10.23 17.79
CA ALA A 179 3.54 11.21 16.84
C ALA A 179 2.03 11.47 16.97
N LEU A 180 1.23 10.45 17.30
CA LEU A 180 -0.23 10.50 17.30
C LEU A 180 -0.82 10.60 18.72
N ARG A 181 -0.36 11.60 19.50
CA ARG A 181 -0.74 11.74 20.92
C ARG A 181 -2.07 12.46 21.16
N ASP A 182 -2.53 13.27 20.20
CA ASP A 182 -3.79 13.99 20.31
C ASP A 182 -4.84 13.50 19.30
N THR A 183 -6.08 13.87 19.55
CA THR A 183 -7.24 13.44 18.76
C THR A 183 -7.19 13.97 17.32
N ALA A 184 -6.68 15.18 17.10
CA ALA A 184 -6.64 15.78 15.77
C ALA A 184 -5.58 15.08 14.88
N ALA A 185 -4.41 14.80 15.44
CA ALA A 185 -3.35 14.02 14.80
C ALA A 185 -3.85 12.60 14.45
N MET A 186 -4.55 11.93 15.38
CA MET A 186 -5.13 10.61 15.12
C MET A 186 -6.17 10.64 14.00
N GLN A 187 -7.11 11.60 14.04
CA GLN A 187 -8.11 11.75 12.99
C GLN A 187 -7.47 12.02 11.63
N SER A 188 -6.39 12.82 11.60
CA SER A 188 -5.63 13.05 10.37
C SER A 188 -4.93 11.79 9.88
N ALA A 189 -4.33 11.01 10.77
CA ALA A 189 -3.72 9.73 10.43
C ALA A 189 -4.73 8.70 9.91
N GLN A 190 -5.96 8.66 10.45
CA GLN A 190 -7.02 7.82 9.90
C GLN A 190 -7.38 8.23 8.47
N ARG A 191 -7.51 9.54 8.18
CA ARG A 191 -7.72 10.03 6.80
C ARG A 191 -6.55 9.64 5.89
N GLY A 192 -5.31 9.80 6.36
CA GLY A 192 -4.12 9.41 5.60
C GLY A 192 -4.08 7.92 5.30
N ALA A 193 -4.41 7.07 6.27
CA ALA A 193 -4.43 5.64 6.09
C ALA A 193 -5.54 5.20 5.09
N VAL A 194 -6.73 5.77 5.21
CA VAL A 194 -7.83 5.56 4.25
C VAL A 194 -7.42 6.00 2.85
N ALA A 195 -6.88 7.21 2.69
CA ALA A 195 -6.39 7.73 1.41
C ALA A 195 -5.28 6.85 0.81
N GLY A 196 -4.43 6.26 1.64
CA GLY A 196 -3.42 5.29 1.23
C GLY A 196 -4.04 4.06 0.54
N PHE A 197 -5.10 3.50 1.12
CA PHE A 197 -5.86 2.40 0.49
C PHE A 197 -6.64 2.85 -0.74
N GLU A 198 -7.30 4.01 -0.69
CA GLU A 198 -8.06 4.56 -1.82
C GLU A 198 -7.19 4.84 -3.05
N ALA A 199 -5.92 5.23 -2.85
CA ALA A 199 -4.94 5.35 -3.92
C ALA A 199 -4.41 3.98 -4.41
N LEU A 200 -4.40 2.96 -3.56
CA LEU A 200 -3.87 1.63 -3.86
C LEU A 200 -4.87 0.75 -4.62
N MET A 201 -6.12 0.72 -4.18
CA MET A 201 -7.15 -0.19 -4.69
C MET A 201 -7.36 -0.07 -6.22
N PRO A 202 -7.42 1.14 -6.82
CA PRO A 202 -7.53 1.31 -8.28
C PRO A 202 -6.32 0.76 -9.05
N CYS A 203 -5.14 0.74 -8.43
CA CYS A 203 -3.94 0.13 -9.05
C CYS A 203 -4.12 -1.38 -9.27
N PHE A 204 -4.99 -2.02 -8.49
CA PHE A 204 -5.41 -3.42 -8.62
C PHE A 204 -6.74 -3.58 -9.39
N GLY A 205 -7.23 -2.53 -10.05
CA GLY A 205 -8.49 -2.55 -10.79
C GLY A 205 -9.74 -2.61 -9.90
N LEU A 206 -9.60 -2.30 -8.60
CA LEU A 206 -10.72 -2.30 -7.67
C LEU A 206 -11.36 -0.91 -7.63
N ALA A 207 -12.62 -0.82 -8.05
CA ALA A 207 -13.44 0.36 -7.86
C ALA A 207 -14.07 0.36 -6.46
N ARG A 208 -14.39 1.55 -5.95
CA ARG A 208 -15.18 1.69 -4.73
C ARG A 208 -16.57 1.10 -4.98
N GLU A 209 -16.97 0.09 -4.22
CA GLU A 209 -18.38 -0.31 -4.21
C GLU A 209 -19.19 0.84 -3.61
N GLY A 210 -20.06 1.45 -4.42
CA GLY A 210 -21.04 2.43 -3.96
C GLY A 210 -20.75 3.88 -4.34
N GLY A 211 -20.94 4.23 -5.61
CA GLY A 211 -21.01 5.60 -6.09
C GLY A 211 -21.84 5.68 -7.38
N THR A 212 -23.06 5.17 -7.37
CA THR A 212 -24.01 5.37 -8.47
C THR A 212 -24.27 6.87 -8.60
N ALA A 213 -23.71 7.51 -9.63
CA ALA A 213 -24.15 8.84 -10.01
C ALA A 213 -25.64 8.77 -10.37
N PRO A 214 -26.52 9.62 -9.82
CA PRO A 214 -27.90 9.67 -10.29
C PRO A 214 -27.90 10.04 -11.77
N SER A 215 -28.46 9.14 -12.57
CA SER A 215 -28.74 9.38 -13.99
C SER A 215 -29.58 10.67 -14.10
N PRO A 216 -29.26 11.62 -14.99
CA PRO A 216 -30.11 12.79 -15.17
C PRO A 216 -31.48 12.32 -15.68
N SER A 217 -32.48 12.46 -14.81
CA SER A 217 -33.88 12.26 -15.14
C SER A 217 -34.20 13.07 -16.39
N ARG A 218 -34.67 12.38 -17.44
CA ARG A 218 -35.27 13.00 -18.62
C ARG A 218 -36.44 13.86 -18.15
N ALA A 219 -36.22 15.18 -18.12
CA ALA A 219 -37.29 16.15 -17.99
C ALA A 219 -38.33 15.87 -19.07
N ALA A 220 -39.57 15.69 -18.62
CA ALA A 220 -40.73 15.55 -19.47
C ALA A 220 -40.81 16.75 -20.42
N SER A 221 -40.72 16.48 -21.72
CA SER A 221 -41.18 17.40 -22.74
C SER A 221 -42.70 17.50 -22.64
N LEU A 222 -43.18 18.49 -21.88
CA LEU A 222 -44.47 19.10 -22.15
C LEU A 222 -44.34 19.83 -23.49
N HIS A 223 -44.78 19.17 -24.56
CA HIS A 223 -45.11 19.86 -25.80
C HIS A 223 -46.63 20.02 -25.86
N ALA A 224 -47.01 21.27 -26.04
CA ALA A 224 -48.35 21.73 -26.27
C ALA A 224 -49.00 21.03 -27.47
N GLY A 225 -50.31 20.81 -27.35
CA GLY A 225 -51.22 20.35 -28.38
C GLY A 225 -52.63 20.39 -27.81
#